data_AF-A0A7I9ZLU7-F1
#
_entry.id   AF-A0A7I9ZLU7-F1
#
_cell.length_a   1.000
_cell.length_b   1.000
_cell.length_c   1.000
_cell.angle_alpha   90.00
_cell.angle_beta   90.00
_cell.angle_gamma   90.00
#
_symmetry.space_group_name_H-M   'P 1'
#
loop_
_entity.id
_entity.type
_entity.pdbx_description
1 polymer ?
#
loop_
_entity_poly.entity_id
_entity_poly.type
_entity_poly.pdbx_seq_one_letter_code
_entity_poly.pdbx_strand_id
1 'polypeptide(L)'
;MSGTDSTGASDSEERWTPPIGPVDPEHPECAAVIAEVWTLLDGECTVETRDKLRQHLEECPTCLRHYGIEERVKKLIATKCSERAPEGLRERLRIQISRTTIIRGG
;
A
#
# COMPACT_ATOMS: atom_id res chain seq x y z
N MET A 1 -7.38 52.36 7.81
CA MET A 1 -6.65 51.74 8.94
C MET A 1 -7.69 50.92 9.70
N SER A 2 -7.74 49.59 9.68
CA SER A 2 -6.83 48.57 9.17
C SER A 2 -7.70 47.33 8.90
N GLY A 3 -7.80 46.91 7.64
CA GLY A 3 -8.30 45.59 7.29
C GLY A 3 -7.10 44.65 7.33
N THR A 4 -7.06 43.75 8.29
CA THR A 4 -6.08 42.65 8.26
C THR A 4 -6.65 41.57 7.36
N ASP A 5 -6.17 41.53 6.11
CA ASP A 5 -6.34 40.37 5.24
C ASP A 5 -5.65 39.18 5.90
N SER A 6 -6.46 38.27 6.42
CA SER A 6 -6.01 36.95 6.84
C SER A 6 -5.50 36.23 5.60
N THR A 7 -4.17 36.09 5.51
CA THR A 7 -3.48 35.21 4.59
C THR A 7 -4.10 33.82 4.64
N GLY A 8 -4.96 33.51 3.69
CA GLY A 8 -5.38 32.15 3.38
C GLY A 8 -4.19 31.41 2.80
N ALA A 9 -3.39 30.79 3.66
CA ALA A 9 -2.38 29.83 3.25
C ALA A 9 -3.11 28.63 2.62
N SER A 10 -2.98 28.53 1.30
CA SER A 10 -3.40 27.39 0.49
C SER A 10 -2.87 26.10 1.11
N ASP A 11 -3.77 25.26 1.61
CA ASP A 11 -3.48 23.91 2.09
C ASP A 11 -3.16 23.02 0.89
N SER A 12 -1.90 23.02 0.47
CA SER A 12 -1.40 22.24 -0.67
C SER A 12 -0.76 20.91 -0.26
N GLU A 13 -1.03 20.43 0.96
CA GLU A 13 -0.44 19.19 1.46
C GLU A 13 -1.46 18.33 2.22
N GLU A 14 -2.49 17.84 1.51
CA GLU A 14 -3.25 16.70 2.03
C GLU A 14 -2.39 15.44 1.92
N ARG A 15 -1.46 15.30 2.87
CA ARG A 15 -0.55 14.17 2.99
C ARG A 15 -1.39 12.94 3.27
N TRP A 16 -1.59 12.11 2.25
CA TRP A 16 -2.30 10.84 2.39
C TRP A 16 -1.72 10.06 3.57
N THR A 17 -2.57 9.87 4.59
CA THR A 17 -2.28 9.07 5.76
C THR A 17 -3.06 7.77 5.62
N PRO A 18 -2.41 6.61 5.80
CA PRO A 18 -3.13 5.35 5.72
C PRO A 18 -4.18 5.30 6.84
N PRO A 19 -5.41 4.85 6.52
CA PRO A 19 -6.46 4.76 7.52
C PRO A 19 -6.04 3.73 8.59
N ILE A 20 -5.80 4.21 9.80
CA ILE A 20 -5.68 3.35 10.98
C ILE A 20 -7.11 2.92 11.31
N GLY A 21 -7.39 1.62 11.23
CA GLY A 21 -8.70 1.09 11.60
C GLY A 21 -9.08 1.47 13.04
N PRO A 22 -10.38 1.45 13.40
CA PRO A 22 -10.79 1.73 14.77
C PRO A 22 -10.05 0.79 15.73
N VAL A 23 -9.40 1.35 16.75
CA VAL A 23 -8.75 0.57 17.79
C VAL A 23 -9.85 -0.06 18.63
N ASP A 24 -10.03 -1.36 18.49
CA ASP A 24 -10.85 -2.14 19.41
C ASP A 24 -10.05 -2.32 20.72
N PRO A 25 -10.49 -1.76 21.85
CA PRO A 25 -9.77 -1.91 23.12
C PRO A 25 -9.72 -3.37 23.61
N GLU A 26 -10.61 -4.24 23.13
CA GLU A 26 -10.60 -5.67 23.43
C GLU A 26 -9.62 -6.46 22.54
N HIS A 27 -9.20 -5.88 21.41
CA HIS A 27 -8.30 -6.51 20.43
C HIS A 27 -7.29 -5.50 19.87
N PRO A 28 -6.35 -4.99 20.69
CA PRO A 28 -5.41 -3.93 20.30
C PRO A 28 -4.50 -4.34 19.13
N GLU A 29 -4.22 -5.63 18.97
CA GLU A 29 -3.44 -6.17 17.88
C GLU A 29 -4.13 -6.07 16.50
N CYS A 30 -5.47 -5.98 16.46
CA CYS A 30 -6.22 -5.82 15.22
C CYS A 30 -5.85 -4.51 14.50
N ALA A 31 -5.62 -3.43 15.25
CA ALA A 31 -5.26 -2.13 14.66
C ALA A 31 -3.92 -2.21 13.91
N ALA A 32 -2.93 -2.92 14.47
CA ALA A 32 -1.63 -3.13 13.83
C ALA A 32 -1.76 -4.00 12.57
N VAL A 33 -2.61 -5.04 12.61
CA VAL A 33 -2.87 -5.91 11.45
C VAL A 33 -3.51 -5.14 10.31
N ILE A 34 -4.50 -4.29 10.60
CA ILE A 34 -5.17 -3.46 9.59
C ILE A 34 -4.22 -2.41 8.99
N ALA A 35 -3.34 -1.82 9.80
CA ALA A 35 -2.32 -0.88 9.31
C ALA A 35 -1.36 -1.52 8.30
N GLU A 36 -1.03 -2.80 8.46
CA GLU A 36 -0.10 -3.54 7.60
C GLU A 36 -0.77 -4.30 6.44
N VAL A 37 -2.10 -4.23 6.32
CA VAL A 37 -2.85 -5.07 5.37
C VAL A 37 -2.50 -4.76 3.91
N TRP A 38 -2.21 -3.49 3.60
CA TRP A 38 -1.79 -3.06 2.26
C TRP A 38 -0.38 -3.53 1.93
N THR A 39 0.57 -3.39 2.87
CA THR A 39 1.93 -3.95 2.77
C THR A 39 1.88 -5.46 2.46
N LEU A 40 1.00 -6.18 3.15
CA LEU A 40 0.79 -7.61 2.92
C LEU A 40 0.24 -7.89 1.52
N LEU A 41 -0.78 -7.13 1.10
CA LEU A 41 -1.38 -7.29 -0.22
C LEU A 41 -0.40 -6.97 -1.35
N ASP A 42 0.47 -5.97 -1.18
CA ASP A 42 1.54 -5.59 -2.12
C ASP A 42 2.71 -6.57 -2.15
N GLY A 43 2.77 -7.46 -1.15
CA GLY A 43 3.83 -8.47 -1.03
C GLY A 43 5.14 -7.90 -0.47
N GLU A 44 5.09 -6.68 0.06
CA GLU A 44 6.24 -5.93 0.58
C GLU A 44 6.57 -6.27 2.04
N CYS A 45 5.81 -7.18 2.66
CA CYS A 45 6.13 -7.69 3.99
C CYS A 45 7.38 -8.58 4.01
N THR A 46 8.15 -8.47 5.09
CA THR A 46 9.12 -9.52 5.46
C THR A 46 8.40 -10.86 5.67
N VAL A 47 9.14 -11.96 5.63
CA VAL A 47 8.59 -13.31 5.87
C VAL A 47 7.94 -13.38 7.25
N GLU A 48 8.63 -12.87 8.27
CA GLU A 48 8.16 -12.88 9.66
C GLU A 48 6.87 -12.09 9.85
N THR A 49 6.77 -10.89 9.24
CA THR A 49 5.55 -10.07 9.32
C THR A 49 4.39 -10.76 8.60
N ARG A 50 4.64 -11.34 7.43
CA ARG A 50 3.63 -12.07 6.67
C ARG A 50 3.03 -13.23 7.45
N ASP A 51 3.86 -14.01 8.13
CA ASP A 51 3.40 -15.18 8.89
C ASP A 51 2.56 -14.76 10.10
N LYS A 52 3.00 -13.72 10.84
CA LYS A 52 2.23 -13.16 11.95
C LYS A 52 0.86 -12.62 11.51
N LEU A 53 0.82 -11.88 10.40
CA LEU A 53 -0.42 -11.34 9.87
C LEU A 53 -1.37 -12.45 9.42
N ARG A 54 -0.84 -13.49 8.76
CA ARG A 54 -1.64 -14.66 8.34
C ARG A 54 -2.24 -15.40 9.52
N GLN A 55 -1.43 -15.68 10.55
CA GLN A 55 -1.92 -16.32 11.78
C GLN A 55 -3.08 -15.51 12.38
N HIS A 56 -2.92 -14.19 12.53
CA HIS A 56 -3.99 -13.37 13.07
C HIS A 56 -5.25 -13.37 12.19
N LEU A 57 -5.10 -13.32 10.86
CA LEU A 57 -6.24 -13.39 9.93
C LEU A 57 -6.99 -14.73 10.00
N GLU A 58 -6.31 -15.82 10.35
CA GLU A 58 -6.93 -17.14 10.59
C GLU A 58 -7.69 -17.19 11.92
N GLU A 59 -7.18 -16.53 12.95
CA GLU A 59 -7.75 -16.53 14.31
C GLU A 59 -8.83 -15.44 14.51
N CYS A 60 -8.81 -14.36 13.72
CA CYS A 60 -9.69 -13.20 13.86
C CYS A 60 -10.62 -13.00 12.64
N PRO A 61 -11.89 -13.45 12.71
CA PRO A 61 -12.87 -13.26 11.65
C PRO A 61 -13.13 -11.80 11.30
N THR A 62 -12.93 -10.87 12.23
CA THR A 62 -13.12 -9.44 12.00
C THR A 62 -12.04 -8.89 11.06
N CYS A 63 -10.77 -9.12 11.36
CA CYS A 63 -9.68 -8.72 10.46
C CYS A 63 -9.76 -9.44 9.11
N LEU A 64 -10.20 -10.70 9.07
CA LEU A 64 -10.42 -11.42 7.80
C LEU A 64 -11.46 -10.73 6.91
N ARG A 65 -12.56 -10.21 7.49
CA ARG A 65 -13.57 -9.44 6.73
C ARG A 65 -12.98 -8.15 6.17
N HIS A 66 -12.20 -7.41 6.97
CA HIS A 66 -11.53 -6.19 6.51
C HIS A 66 -10.53 -6.48 5.41
N TYR A 67 -9.65 -7.46 5.58
CA TYR A 67 -8.73 -7.94 4.56
C TYR A 67 -9.44 -8.25 3.23
N GLY A 68 -10.57 -8.97 3.29
CA GLY A 68 -11.35 -9.30 2.09
C GLY A 68 -11.99 -8.09 1.40
N ILE A 69 -12.23 -6.98 2.09
CA ILE A 69 -12.66 -5.72 1.46
C ILE A 69 -11.48 -5.10 0.71
N GLU A 70 -10.35 -4.91 1.39
CA GLU A 70 -9.15 -4.29 0.81
C GLU A 70 -8.63 -5.09 -0.39
N GLU A 71 -8.63 -6.41 -0.32
CA GLU A 71 -8.24 -7.28 -1.43
C GLU A 71 -9.15 -7.07 -2.66
N ARG A 72 -10.47 -6.93 -2.45
CA ARG A 72 -11.43 -6.66 -3.53
C ARG A 72 -11.24 -5.27 -4.13
N VAL A 73 -10.98 -4.26 -3.30
CA VAL A 73 -10.68 -2.89 -3.76
C VAL A 73 -9.41 -2.91 -4.62
N LYS A 74 -8.33 -3.53 -4.12
CA LYS A 74 -7.08 -3.67 -4.88
C LYS A 74 -7.28 -4.39 -6.21
N LYS A 75 -8.01 -5.51 -6.24
CA LYS A 75 -8.36 -6.23 -7.48
C LYS A 75 -9.16 -5.37 -8.45
N LEU A 76 -10.12 -4.59 -7.95
CA LEU A 76 -10.91 -3.68 -8.77
C LEU A 76 -10.03 -2.60 -9.41
N ILE A 77 -9.14 -1.98 -8.63
CA ILE A 77 -8.19 -0.96 -9.13
C ILE A 77 -7.28 -1.58 -10.19
N ALA A 78 -6.68 -2.75 -9.94
CA ALA A 78 -5.84 -3.42 -10.92
C ALA A 78 -6.58 -3.71 -12.24
N THR A 79 -7.87 -4.04 -12.16
CA THR A 79 -8.70 -4.31 -13.34
C THR A 79 -9.08 -3.04 -14.10
N LYS A 80 -9.41 -1.95 -13.40
CA LYS A 80 -9.95 -0.71 -13.99
C LYS A 80 -8.89 0.31 -14.36
N CYS A 81 -7.76 0.28 -13.68
CA CYS A 81 -6.66 1.24 -13.82
C CYS A 81 -5.41 0.57 -14.41
N SER A 82 -5.56 -0.49 -15.21
CA SER A 82 -4.44 -1.08 -15.94
C SER A 82 -4.28 -0.42 -17.31
N GLU A 83 -3.07 0.07 -17.59
CA GLU A 83 -2.67 0.54 -18.91
C GLU A 83 -1.47 -0.25 -19.43
N ARG A 84 -1.40 -0.42 -20.75
CA ARG A 84 -0.29 -1.13 -21.37
C ARG A 84 0.90 -0.18 -21.48
N ALA A 85 1.97 -0.46 -20.73
CA ALA A 85 3.21 0.30 -20.85
C ALA A 85 3.67 0.38 -22.33
N PRO A 86 4.09 1.57 -22.82
CA PRO A 86 4.54 1.76 -24.21
C PRO A 86 5.69 0.82 -24.59
N GLU A 87 5.70 0.36 -25.84
CA GLU A 87 6.70 -0.62 -26.31
C GLU A 87 8.13 -0.10 -26.22
N GLY A 88 8.36 1.19 -26.55
CA GLY A 88 9.69 1.80 -26.43
C GLY A 88 10.22 1.81 -25.00
N LEU A 89 9.35 1.97 -23.99
CA LEU A 89 9.75 1.89 -22.58
C LEU A 89 10.13 0.45 -22.19
N ARG A 90 9.33 -0.53 -22.62
CA ARG A 90 9.60 -1.96 -22.36
C ARG A 90 10.92 -2.40 -22.95
N GLU A 91 11.22 -2.01 -24.18
CA GLU A 91 12.45 -2.40 -24.86
C GLU A 91 13.69 -1.80 -24.18
N ARG A 92 13.62 -0.51 -23.83
CA ARG A 92 14.69 0.15 -23.06
C ARG A 92 14.95 -0.54 -21.72
N LEU A 93 13.89 -0.91 -20.99
CA LEU A 93 14.02 -1.61 -19.72
C LEU A 93 14.68 -2.98 -19.87
N ARG A 94 14.32 -3.76 -20.90
CA ARG A 94 14.96 -5.08 -21.18
C ARG A 94 16.46 -4.93 -21.40
N ILE A 95 16.87 -3.96 -22.21
CA ILE A 95 18.29 -3.70 -22.50
C ILE A 95 19.05 -3.28 -21.24
N GLN A 96 18.48 -2.39 -20.42
CA GLN A 96 19.14 -1.96 -19.19
C GLN A 96 19.25 -3.09 -18.18
N ILE A 97 18.19 -3.87 -17.98
CA ILE A 97 18.19 -5.00 -17.04
C ILE A 97 19.24 -6.04 -17.46
N SER A 98 19.27 -6.45 -18.74
CA SER A 98 20.26 -7.42 -19.23
C SER A 98 21.69 -6.94 -19.03
N ARG A 99 21.97 -5.66 -19.32
CA ARG A 99 23.28 -5.05 -19.10
C ARG A 99 23.68 -5.08 -17.62
N THR A 100 22.78 -4.72 -16.71
CA THR A 100 23.06 -4.72 -15.27
C THR A 100 23.33 -6.14 -14.74
N THR A 101 22.62 -7.15 -15.24
CA THR A 101 22.84 -8.55 -14.85
C THR A 101 24.21 -9.06 -15.30
N ILE A 102 24.65 -8.71 -16.52
CA ILE A 102 25.98 -9.10 -17.02
C ILE A 102 27.11 -8.52 -16.16
N ILE A 103 26.97 -7.26 -15.73
CA ILE A 103 28.02 -6.57 -14.95
C ILE A 103 28.13 -7.11 -13.50
N ARG A 104 27.04 -7.65 -12.94
CA ARG A 104 27.02 -8.17 -11.56
C ARG A 104 27.30 -9.68 -11.45
N GLY A 105 27.15 -10.41 -12.55
CA GLY A 105 27.38 -11.87 -12.60
C GLY A 105 28.73 -12.28 -13.19
N GLY A 106 29.55 -11.32 -13.63
CA GLY A 106 30.92 -11.53 -14.12
C GLY A 106 31.98 -11.20 -13.07
#